data_AF-A0A812ZBP6-F1
#
_entry.id   AF-A0A812ZBP6-F1
#
_cell.length_a   1.000
_cell.length_b   1.000
_cell.length_c   1.000
_cell.angle_alpha   90.00
_cell.angle_beta   90.00
_cell.angle_gamma   90.00
#
_symmetry.space_group_name_H-M   'P 1'
#
loop_
_entity.id
_entity.type
_entity.pdbx_description
1 polymer ?
#
loop_
_entity_poly.entity_id
_entity_poly.type
_entity_poly.pdbx_seq_one_letter_code
_entity_poly.pdbx_strand_id
1 'polypeptide(L)'
;MALKLSSLAVGLSAQLLRLVFLASLGLSVERCFCGEISVTSMVPRAFGAKVRRPRLRLSRVLGGIQGKQFENEGCMLQELKKLASEQEALAHESGKSLDRKIHHLETSVEFIRYAEKQGADIDVKGKAYARVSKGGVWWALRTNRQAFRKKEVKHIIITAFKAMGIAFVKKSS
;
A
#
# COMPACT_ATOMS: atom_id res chain seq x y z
N MET A 1 12.98 -60.42 14.75
CA MET A 1 12.03 -59.36 15.12
C MET A 1 12.64 -58.03 14.72
N ALA A 2 12.03 -57.34 13.76
CA ALA A 2 12.55 -56.09 13.19
C ALA A 2 11.94 -54.89 13.92
N LEU A 3 12.77 -54.02 14.50
CA LEU A 3 12.34 -52.73 15.02
C LEU A 3 12.43 -51.67 13.92
N LYS A 4 11.26 -51.16 13.52
CA LYS A 4 11.08 -49.98 12.66
C LYS A 4 11.70 -48.76 13.33
N LEU A 5 12.68 -48.14 12.68
CA LEU A 5 13.12 -46.78 12.98
C LEU A 5 12.27 -45.80 12.16
N SER A 6 11.40 -45.07 12.84
CA SER A 6 10.65 -43.94 12.27
C SER A 6 11.59 -42.76 12.00
N SER A 7 11.64 -42.33 10.73
CA SER A 7 12.19 -41.03 10.29
C SER A 7 11.36 -39.90 10.86
N LEU A 8 11.93 -39.03 11.70
CA LEU A 8 11.40 -37.70 12.03
C LEU A 8 12.45 -36.91 12.83
N ALA A 9 13.49 -36.40 12.16
CA ALA A 9 14.33 -35.32 12.70
C ALA A 9 15.33 -34.77 11.66
N VAL A 10 14.89 -34.47 10.43
CA VAL A 10 15.73 -33.75 9.47
C VAL A 10 14.90 -32.60 8.90
N GLY A 11 14.96 -31.44 9.56
CA GLY A 11 14.21 -30.26 9.08
C GLY A 11 14.47 -28.94 9.83
N LEU A 12 14.84 -28.97 11.11
CA LEU A 12 15.04 -27.74 11.88
C LEU A 12 16.46 -27.15 11.79
N SER A 13 17.50 -27.94 11.50
CA SER A 13 18.89 -27.46 11.57
C SER A 13 19.30 -26.54 10.40
N ALA A 14 18.80 -26.81 9.18
CA ALA A 14 19.15 -26.03 8.00
C ALA A 14 18.51 -24.63 7.98
N GLN A 15 17.34 -24.46 8.61
CA GLN A 15 16.67 -23.17 8.72
C GLN A 15 17.32 -22.27 9.78
N LEU A 16 17.76 -22.85 10.89
CA LEU A 16 18.52 -22.14 11.93
C LEU A 16 19.88 -21.66 11.41
N LEU A 17 20.62 -22.49 10.67
CA LEU A 17 21.89 -22.10 10.04
C LEU A 17 21.72 -20.97 9.01
N ARG A 18 20.63 -20.97 8.24
CA ARG A 18 20.30 -19.86 7.32
C ARG A 18 19.98 -18.55 8.04
N LEU A 19 19.27 -18.61 9.18
CA LEU A 19 18.94 -17.43 9.97
C LEU A 19 20.17 -16.82 10.63
N VAL A 20 21.11 -17.64 11.12
CA VAL A 20 22.36 -17.17 11.70
C VAL A 20 23.26 -16.53 10.63
N PHE A 21 23.35 -17.13 9.43
CA PHE A 21 24.15 -16.57 8.33
C PHE A 21 23.61 -15.23 7.79
N LEU A 22 22.28 -15.07 7.75
CA LEU A 22 21.64 -13.81 7.33
C LEU A 22 21.79 -12.70 8.38
N ALA A 23 21.77 -13.05 9.68
CA ALA A 23 22.01 -12.11 10.76
C ALA A 23 23.47 -11.57 10.76
N SER A 24 24.45 -12.40 10.39
CA SER A 24 25.85 -11.95 10.26
C SER A 24 26.12 -11.01 9.08
N LEU A 25 25.20 -10.96 8.10
CA LEU A 25 25.29 -10.07 6.95
C LEU A 25 24.57 -8.72 7.16
N GLY A 26 24.01 -8.46 8.35
CA GLY A 26 23.29 -7.22 8.64
C GLY A 26 21.98 -7.04 7.85
N LEU A 27 21.49 -8.11 7.20
CA LEU A 27 20.26 -8.09 6.43
C LEU A 27 19.08 -8.43 7.34
N SER A 28 18.32 -7.41 7.76
CA SER A 28 17.01 -7.62 8.40
C SER A 28 16.06 -8.25 7.39
N VAL A 29 15.81 -9.55 7.56
CA VAL A 29 14.74 -10.24 6.85
C VAL A 29 13.43 -9.95 7.59
N GLU A 30 12.80 -8.82 7.28
CA GLU A 30 11.40 -8.60 7.64
C GLU A 30 10.53 -9.57 6.84
N ARG A 31 10.24 -10.74 7.43
CA ARG A 31 9.15 -11.60 6.96
C ARG A 31 7.83 -10.93 7.34
N CYS A 32 7.16 -10.25 6.40
CA CYS A 32 5.72 -9.97 6.55
C CYS A 32 4.99 -11.33 6.50
N PHE A 33 4.54 -11.82 7.65
CA PHE A 33 3.59 -12.93 7.71
C PHE A 33 2.19 -12.36 7.52
N CYS A 34 1.60 -12.53 6.34
CA CYS A 34 0.17 -12.26 6.15
C CYS A 34 -0.64 -13.40 6.79
N GLY A 35 -1.03 -13.22 8.06
CA GLY A 35 -2.01 -14.08 8.73
C GLY A 35 -3.38 -13.40 8.76
N GLU A 36 -4.41 -14.04 8.22
CA GLU A 36 -5.80 -13.69 8.53
C GLU A 36 -6.07 -14.06 10.00
N ILE A 37 -6.12 -13.08 10.89
CA ILE A 37 -6.58 -13.30 12.26
C ILE A 37 -8.04 -12.85 12.34
N SER A 38 -8.96 -13.81 12.21
CA SER A 38 -10.33 -13.63 12.67
C SER A 38 -10.34 -13.67 14.20
N VAL A 39 -10.52 -12.52 14.86
CA VAL A 39 -10.83 -12.47 16.29
C VAL A 39 -12.26 -12.00 16.49
N THR A 40 -13.14 -12.95 16.74
CA THR A 40 -14.45 -12.74 17.34
C THR A 40 -14.32 -12.37 18.82
N SER A 41 -15.04 -11.30 19.17
CA SER A 41 -15.71 -11.04 20.46
C SER A 41 -14.98 -10.32 21.61
N MET A 42 -15.80 -9.47 22.25
CA MET A 42 -15.71 -8.82 23.56
C MET A 42 -14.89 -7.52 23.68
N VAL A 43 -15.61 -6.39 23.56
CA VAL A 43 -15.19 -5.08 24.09
C VAL A 43 -16.16 -4.68 25.20
N PRO A 44 -15.72 -4.49 26.46
CA PRO A 44 -16.53 -3.78 27.43
C PRO A 44 -16.47 -2.27 27.15
N ARG A 45 -17.66 -1.63 27.16
CA ARG A 45 -17.81 -0.17 27.11
C ARG A 45 -17.07 0.46 28.30
N ALA A 46 -16.10 1.32 28.02
CA ALA A 46 -15.55 2.25 28.99
C ALA A 46 -15.54 3.68 28.42
N PHE A 47 -15.86 4.61 29.32
CA PHE A 47 -16.25 5.99 29.12
C PHE A 47 -15.16 6.89 28.54
N GLY A 48 -15.59 7.88 27.74
CA GLY A 48 -15.25 9.28 28.01
C GLY A 48 -13.79 9.73 27.84
N ALA A 49 -13.02 9.18 26.90
CA ALA A 49 -11.77 9.83 26.50
C ALA A 49 -12.07 10.88 25.41
N LYS A 50 -11.77 12.17 25.68
CA LYS A 50 -11.63 13.18 24.61
C LYS A 50 -10.53 12.68 23.67
N VAL A 51 -10.94 12.01 22.59
CA VAL A 51 -10.05 11.58 21.51
C VAL A 51 -9.48 12.85 20.90
N ARG A 52 -8.32 13.29 21.40
CA ARG A 52 -7.49 14.30 20.75
C ARG A 52 -7.21 13.74 19.36
N ARG A 53 -7.97 14.19 18.35
CA ARG A 53 -7.73 13.84 16.96
C ARG A 53 -6.26 14.16 16.69
N PRO A 54 -5.41 13.16 16.41
CA PRO A 54 -4.00 13.43 16.18
C PRO A 54 -3.91 14.41 15.02
N ARG A 55 -3.25 15.56 15.24
CA ARG A 55 -2.87 16.46 14.16
C ARG A 55 -2.05 15.61 13.18
N LEU A 56 -2.63 15.33 12.02
CA LEU A 56 -2.01 14.60 10.92
C LEU A 56 -0.73 15.32 10.50
N ARG A 57 0.40 14.96 11.12
CA ARG A 57 1.71 15.20 10.52
C ARG A 57 1.73 14.33 9.26
N LEU A 58 2.10 14.92 8.12
CA LEU A 58 2.18 14.30 6.78
C LEU A 58 3.19 13.14 6.68
N SER A 59 3.63 12.59 7.81
CA SER A 59 4.49 11.42 7.93
C SER A 59 3.71 10.11 8.11
N ARG A 60 2.37 10.14 8.04
CA ARG A 60 1.53 8.93 8.00
C ARG A 60 0.98 8.72 6.61
N VAL A 61 1.13 7.49 6.10
CA VAL A 61 0.55 7.07 4.83
C VAL A 61 -0.98 7.11 4.95
N LEU A 62 -1.62 8.03 4.21
CA LEU A 62 -3.09 8.14 4.20
C LEU A 62 -3.65 7.47 2.95
N GLY A 63 -3.70 6.14 3.00
CA GLY A 63 -4.27 5.30 1.95
C GLY A 63 -4.57 3.91 2.46
N GLY A 64 -5.19 3.09 1.62
CA GLY A 64 -5.50 1.72 1.95
C GLY A 64 -5.99 0.89 0.77
N ILE A 65 -6.06 -0.41 1.01
CA ILE A 65 -6.54 -1.42 0.06
C ILE A 65 -7.75 -2.09 0.70
N GLN A 66 -8.87 -2.13 -0.02
CA GLN A 66 -10.12 -2.67 0.46
C GLN A 66 -9.96 -4.15 0.84
N GLY A 67 -10.52 -4.53 1.99
CA GLY A 67 -10.44 -5.90 2.50
C GLY A 67 -9.09 -6.30 3.10
N LYS A 68 -8.09 -5.41 3.12
CA LYS A 68 -6.77 -5.69 3.71
C LYS A 68 -6.51 -4.84 4.94
N GLN A 69 -6.01 -5.49 5.99
CA GLN A 69 -5.41 -4.83 7.15
C GLN A 69 -3.91 -5.08 7.12
N PHE A 70 -3.13 -4.06 7.44
CA PHE A 70 -1.67 -4.13 7.43
C PHE A 70 -1.14 -3.87 8.82
N GLU A 71 -0.17 -4.67 9.25
CA GLU A 71 0.47 -4.53 10.56
C GLU A 71 1.22 -3.20 10.68
N ASN A 72 1.79 -2.71 9.57
CA ASN A 72 2.53 -1.45 9.50
C ASN A 72 2.47 -0.80 8.10
N GLU A 73 2.98 0.43 8.00
CA GLU A 73 3.02 1.19 6.73
C GLU A 73 3.94 0.54 5.68
N GLY A 74 4.98 -0.18 6.11
CA GLY A 74 5.92 -0.88 5.24
C GLY A 74 5.26 -2.01 4.44
N CYS A 75 4.56 -2.93 5.11
CA CYS A 75 3.85 -4.02 4.43
C CYS A 75 2.73 -3.47 3.52
N MET A 76 2.06 -2.36 3.89
CA MET A 76 1.09 -1.70 2.99
C MET A 76 1.76 -1.16 1.72
N LEU A 77 2.89 -0.47 1.85
CA LEU A 77 3.63 0.06 0.70
C LEU A 77 4.16 -1.04 -0.20
N GLN A 78 4.58 -2.17 0.38
CA GLN A 78 5.02 -3.34 -0.39
C GLN A 78 3.88 -3.92 -1.21
N GLU A 79 2.71 -4.12 -0.59
CA GLU A 79 1.53 -4.62 -1.30
C GLU A 79 1.03 -3.63 -2.37
N LEU A 80 1.10 -2.33 -2.08
CA LEU A 80 0.78 -1.29 -3.05
C LEU A 80 1.71 -1.33 -4.28
N LYS A 81 3.02 -1.53 -4.06
CA LYS A 81 3.99 -1.70 -5.16
C LYS A 81 3.69 -2.94 -5.99
N LYS A 82 3.34 -4.05 -5.35
CA LYS A 82 2.94 -5.28 -6.02
C LYS A 82 1.73 -5.05 -6.94
N LEU A 83 0.66 -4.46 -6.41
CA LEU A 83 -0.54 -4.11 -7.19
C LEU A 83 -0.22 -3.14 -8.34
N ALA A 84 0.67 -2.17 -8.10
CA ALA A 84 1.10 -1.24 -9.14
C ALA A 84 1.82 -1.96 -10.29
N SER A 85 2.68 -2.94 -10.00
CA SER A 85 3.36 -3.75 -11.01
C SER A 85 2.38 -4.66 -11.77
N GLU A 86 1.42 -5.27 -11.08
CA GLU A 86 0.38 -6.09 -11.72
C GLU A 86 -0.48 -5.25 -12.69
N GLN A 87 -0.91 -4.05 -12.26
CA GLN A 87 -1.65 -3.13 -13.13
C GLN A 87 -0.83 -2.61 -14.31
N GLU A 88 0.48 -2.43 -14.14
CA GLU A 88 1.38 -2.04 -15.23
C GLU A 88 1.50 -3.13 -16.29
N ALA A 89 1.59 -4.40 -15.88
CA ALA A 89 1.59 -5.54 -16.80
C ALA A 89 0.25 -5.64 -17.56
N LEU A 90 -0.88 -5.56 -16.86
CA LEU A 90 -2.22 -5.58 -17.46
C LEU A 90 -2.43 -4.42 -18.43
N ALA A 91 -1.95 -3.22 -18.07
CA ALA A 91 -2.01 -2.05 -18.93
C ALA A 91 -1.19 -2.26 -20.20
N HIS A 92 0.02 -2.81 -20.09
CA HIS A 92 0.88 -3.11 -21.24
C HIS A 92 0.22 -4.10 -22.21
N GLU A 93 -0.33 -5.20 -21.69
CA GLU A 93 -1.09 -6.19 -22.47
C GLU A 93 -2.30 -5.55 -23.18
N SER A 94 -2.92 -4.56 -22.54
CA SER A 94 -4.05 -3.81 -23.09
C SER A 94 -3.66 -2.66 -24.03
N GLY A 95 -2.39 -2.54 -24.42
CA GLY A 95 -1.88 -1.46 -25.29
C GLY A 95 -1.90 -0.07 -24.64
N LYS A 96 -1.92 0.00 -23.31
CA LYS A 96 -1.82 1.23 -22.53
C LYS A 96 -0.38 1.41 -22.02
N SER A 97 -0.02 2.65 -21.72
CA SER A 97 1.27 3.00 -21.14
C SER A 97 1.11 4.06 -20.06
N LEU A 98 2.10 4.17 -19.18
CA LEU A 98 2.12 5.18 -18.12
C LEU A 98 2.01 6.59 -18.72
N ASP A 99 1.04 7.38 -18.27
CA ASP A 99 0.89 8.77 -18.71
C ASP A 99 2.06 9.60 -18.18
N ARG A 100 2.86 10.17 -19.09
CA ARG A 100 3.99 11.04 -18.73
C ARG A 100 3.54 12.26 -17.92
N LYS A 101 2.30 12.73 -18.13
CA LYS A 101 1.75 13.89 -17.40
C LYS A 101 1.72 13.68 -15.89
N ILE A 102 1.56 12.44 -15.42
CA ILE A 102 1.50 12.16 -13.98
C ILE A 102 2.79 12.58 -13.24
N HIS A 103 3.93 12.51 -13.93
CA HIS A 103 5.23 12.94 -13.39
C HIS A 103 5.39 14.46 -13.36
N HIS A 104 4.58 15.21 -14.11
CA HIS A 104 4.60 16.67 -14.12
C HIS A 104 3.62 17.30 -13.12
N LEU A 105 2.74 16.51 -12.48
CA LEU A 105 1.84 17.03 -11.46
C LEU A 105 2.61 17.40 -10.19
N GLU A 106 2.37 18.59 -9.66
CA GLU A 106 3.11 19.15 -8.52
C GLU A 106 2.25 19.30 -7.27
N THR A 107 0.93 19.48 -7.44
CA THR A 107 0.02 19.78 -6.33
C THR A 107 -1.04 18.71 -6.12
N SER A 108 -1.49 18.55 -4.88
CA SER A 108 -2.56 17.59 -4.53
C SER A 108 -3.85 17.78 -5.33
N VAL A 109 -4.25 19.03 -5.63
CA VAL A 109 -5.42 19.33 -6.49
C VAL A 109 -5.22 18.85 -7.93
N GLU A 110 -4.01 18.96 -8.48
CA GLU A 110 -3.71 18.43 -9.82
C GLU A 110 -3.84 16.91 -9.86
N PHE A 111 -3.36 16.22 -8.83
CA PHE A 111 -3.55 14.76 -8.70
C PHE A 111 -5.03 14.39 -8.57
N ILE A 112 -5.83 15.13 -7.79
CA ILE A 112 -7.27 14.89 -7.67
C ILE A 112 -7.96 15.05 -9.03
N ARG A 113 -7.72 16.17 -9.73
CA ARG A 113 -8.29 16.43 -11.07
C ARG A 113 -7.84 15.43 -12.11
N TYR A 114 -6.58 14.99 -12.04
CA TYR A 114 -6.07 13.93 -12.90
C TYR A 114 -6.85 12.63 -12.65
N ALA A 115 -7.02 12.22 -11.39
CA ALA A 115 -7.72 10.99 -11.04
C ALA A 115 -9.19 11.02 -11.49
N GLU A 116 -9.88 12.15 -11.28
CA GLU A 116 -11.25 12.37 -11.73
C GLU A 116 -11.38 12.18 -13.25
N LYS A 117 -10.47 12.77 -14.05
CA LYS A 117 -10.45 12.61 -15.51
C LYS A 117 -10.22 11.16 -15.96
N GLN A 118 -9.49 10.38 -15.16
CA GLN A 118 -9.23 8.97 -15.42
C GLN A 118 -10.33 8.05 -14.86
N GLY A 119 -11.45 8.63 -14.41
CA GLY A 119 -12.62 7.93 -13.90
C GLY A 119 -12.36 7.25 -12.56
N ALA A 120 -11.63 7.89 -11.66
CA ALA A 120 -11.59 7.52 -10.25
C ALA A 120 -12.77 8.16 -9.50
N ASP A 121 -13.26 7.47 -8.46
CA ASP A 121 -14.27 8.03 -7.57
C ASP A 121 -13.61 9.02 -6.60
N ILE A 122 -14.21 10.21 -6.48
CA ILE A 122 -13.70 11.29 -5.62
C ILE A 122 -14.74 11.61 -4.54
N ASP A 123 -14.42 11.29 -3.28
CA ASP A 123 -15.26 11.59 -2.12
C ASP A 123 -14.61 12.69 -1.27
N VAL A 124 -15.19 13.89 -1.34
CA VAL A 124 -14.68 15.08 -0.65
C VAL A 124 -15.17 15.07 0.81
N LYS A 125 -14.24 14.81 1.75
CA LYS A 125 -14.51 14.83 3.18
C LYS A 125 -14.24 16.22 3.76
N GLY A 126 -15.28 17.06 3.69
CA GLY A 126 -15.23 18.44 4.16
C GLY A 126 -14.27 19.30 3.33
N LYS A 127 -13.75 20.39 3.91
CA LYS A 127 -12.89 21.34 3.18
C LYS A 127 -11.41 20.95 3.11
N ALA A 128 -11.00 19.85 3.75
CA ALA A 128 -9.58 19.58 4.00
C ALA A 128 -8.99 18.42 3.17
N TYR A 129 -9.80 17.40 2.83
CA TYR A 129 -9.32 16.19 2.19
C TYR A 129 -10.32 15.64 1.17
N ALA A 130 -9.80 15.06 0.09
CA ALA A 130 -10.53 14.27 -0.88
C ALA A 130 -9.97 12.85 -0.86
N ARG A 131 -10.86 11.86 -0.79
CA ARG A 131 -10.53 10.46 -0.96
C ARG A 131 -10.69 10.12 -2.43
N VAL A 132 -9.60 9.68 -3.06
CA VAL A 132 -9.58 9.15 -4.42
C VAL A 132 -9.61 7.64 -4.33
N SER A 133 -10.49 6.96 -5.06
CA SER A 133 -10.55 5.49 -5.08
C SER A 133 -10.85 4.93 -6.45
N LYS A 134 -10.23 3.79 -6.76
CA LYS A 134 -10.55 2.94 -7.92
C LYS A 134 -9.92 1.56 -7.74
N GLY A 135 -10.57 0.51 -8.24
CA GLY A 135 -9.98 -0.84 -8.26
C GLY A 135 -9.65 -1.39 -6.87
N GLY A 136 -10.46 -1.08 -5.86
CA GLY A 136 -10.23 -1.51 -4.47
C GLY A 136 -9.10 -0.78 -3.75
N VAL A 137 -8.40 0.17 -4.38
CA VAL A 137 -7.37 1.00 -3.75
C VAL A 137 -7.93 2.40 -3.50
N TRP A 138 -7.57 3.02 -2.37
CA TRP A 138 -7.93 4.40 -2.09
C TRP A 138 -6.76 5.19 -1.49
N TRP A 139 -6.74 6.50 -1.77
CA TRP A 139 -5.74 7.43 -1.27
C TRP A 139 -6.37 8.76 -0.88
N ALA A 140 -5.96 9.33 0.25
CA ALA A 140 -6.43 10.65 0.68
C ALA A 140 -5.43 11.74 0.29
N LEU A 141 -5.94 12.76 -0.39
CA LEU A 141 -5.19 13.94 -0.80
C LEU A 141 -5.80 15.19 -0.15
N ARG A 142 -5.00 16.22 0.09
CA ARG A 142 -5.55 17.50 0.53
C ARG A 142 -6.26 18.19 -0.62
N THR A 143 -7.33 18.92 -0.30
CA THR A 143 -8.13 19.69 -1.26
C THR A 143 -7.56 21.09 -1.54
N ASN A 144 -6.50 21.50 -0.85
CA ASN A 144 -5.79 22.75 -1.12
C ASN A 144 -4.65 22.53 -2.12
N ARG A 145 -4.09 23.59 -2.71
CA ARG A 145 -2.94 23.51 -3.64
C ARG A 145 -1.62 23.22 -2.91
N GLN A 146 -1.59 22.21 -2.03
CA GLN A 146 -0.36 21.80 -1.37
C GLN A 146 0.58 21.15 -2.38
N ALA A 147 1.75 21.75 -2.56
CA ALA A 147 2.85 21.20 -3.35
C ALA A 147 3.59 20.08 -2.59
N PHE A 148 4.00 19.04 -3.32
CA PHE A 148 4.79 17.94 -2.76
C PHE A 148 6.28 18.29 -2.76
N ARG A 149 6.76 18.89 -1.66
CA ARG A 149 8.18 19.27 -1.51
C ARG A 149 9.14 18.07 -1.48
N LYS A 150 8.66 16.90 -1.03
CA LYS A 150 9.44 15.66 -0.94
C LYS A 150 9.12 14.75 -2.13
N LYS A 151 10.14 14.36 -2.88
CA LYS A 151 10.04 13.44 -4.02
C LYS A 151 9.41 12.11 -3.62
N GLU A 152 9.73 11.60 -2.43
CA GLU A 152 9.19 10.36 -1.87
C GLU A 152 7.65 10.37 -1.79
N VAL A 153 7.06 11.46 -1.30
CA VAL A 153 5.60 11.58 -1.15
C VAL A 153 4.92 11.52 -2.51
N LYS A 154 5.47 12.24 -3.50
CA LYS A 154 4.97 12.21 -4.87
C LYS A 154 5.09 10.81 -5.48
N HIS A 155 6.20 10.12 -5.25
CA HIS A 155 6.40 8.76 -5.74
C HIS A 155 5.37 7.80 -5.16
N ILE A 156 5.09 7.87 -3.85
CA ILE A 156 4.06 7.03 -3.22
C ILE A 156 2.67 7.28 -3.82
N ILE A 157 2.31 8.54 -4.09
CA ILE A 157 1.03 8.87 -4.72
C ILE A 157 0.96 8.30 -6.14
N ILE A 158 2.03 8.43 -6.93
CA ILE A 158 2.11 7.85 -8.27
C ILE A 158 1.95 6.32 -8.21
N THR A 159 2.62 5.66 -7.25
CA THR A 159 2.47 4.21 -7.03
C THR A 159 1.03 3.84 -6.67
N ALA A 160 0.36 4.61 -5.82
CA ALA A 160 -1.06 4.39 -5.53
C ALA A 160 -1.93 4.52 -6.78
N PHE A 161 -1.65 5.51 -7.64
CA PHE A 161 -2.40 5.74 -8.87
C PHE A 161 -2.13 4.65 -9.92
N LYS A 162 -0.92 4.09 -9.96
CA LYS A 162 -0.61 2.87 -10.72
C LYS A 162 -1.42 1.68 -10.21
N ALA A 163 -1.41 1.45 -8.90
CA ALA A 163 -2.17 0.35 -8.27
C ALA A 163 -3.70 0.48 -8.48
N MET A 164 -4.22 1.71 -8.59
CA MET A 164 -5.61 2.00 -8.97
C MET A 164 -5.90 1.78 -10.47
N GLY A 165 -4.88 1.61 -11.31
CA GLY A 165 -5.02 1.51 -12.76
C GLY A 165 -5.32 2.83 -13.48
N ILE A 166 -5.25 3.98 -12.79
CA ILE A 166 -5.56 5.31 -13.36
C ILE A 166 -4.33 6.05 -13.93
N ALA A 167 -3.13 5.53 -13.67
CA ALA A 167 -1.91 6.11 -14.20
C ALA A 167 -1.66 5.74 -15.68
N PHE A 168 -2.42 4.81 -16.26
CA PHE A 168 -2.18 4.27 -17.60
C PHE A 168 -3.21 4.74 -18.60
N VAL A 169 -2.74 5.32 -19.70
CA VAL A 169 -3.57 5.84 -20.81
C VAL A 169 -3.28 5.05 -22.09
N LYS A 170 -4.23 5.05 -23.03
CA LYS A 170 -4.02 4.44 -24.36
C LYS A 170 -2.77 5.05 -24.98
N LYS A 171 -1.87 4.22 -25.48
CA LYS A 171 -0.68 4.69 -26.19
C LYS A 171 -1.16 5.55 -27.35
N SER A 172 -0.86 6.85 -27.31
CA SER A 172 -1.07 7.73 -28.45
C SER A 172 -0.11 7.25 -29.54
N SER A 173 -0.66 6.59 -30.55
CA SER A 173 0.01 6.16 -31.78
C SER A 173 0.59 7.35 -32.51
#